data_AF-V9KS91-F1
#
_entry.id   AF-V9KS91-F1
#
_cell.length_a   1.000
_cell.length_b   1.000
_cell.length_c   1.000
_cell.angle_alpha   90.00
_cell.angle_beta   90.00
_cell.angle_gamma   90.00
#
_symmetry.space_group_name_H-M   'P 1'
#
loop_
_entity.id
_entity.type
_entity.pdbx_description
1 polymer ?
#
loop_
_entity_poly.entity_id
_entity_poly.type
_entity_poly.pdbx_seq_one_letter_code
_entity_poly.pdbx_strand_id
1 'polypeptide(L)'
;MLVFFKNAFYYVSNIQPSLFQASSPSNNQPPLILLDDLSNIYGDVEIDRSKHIHKRRKLADGREKTQSSDDEECSGKGRNRHIVMNKSDLPNSIDVLESFKTARESWELLHSLEALEKEFIRICMSWKTEMWLWLRIFITDMIIYQGQYRKAINSLHQLAVLQGAQQHALSQATLDQQRALIQMAACHFALGEYRMTCDKVLDVMCTVVPCLQETGKSQEEIPKAKSKFRRGTDLKLLPCTSKAVMPYCLQLMLACFKLRAFTDNRDDLALGHVIVLLQLDWPRGENLFLKAIDKICHLGSFQYENFFNYVTNIDMLEEFAYLRTTEGGKIHLELLPNQGLLIKHHTVTRGITKGVKEDFRLAMERQVSRCAENLMVVLHRFCINEKIILLQTLT
;
A
#
# COMPACT_ATOMS: atom_id res chain seq x y z
N MET A 1 10.68 -29.49 17.90
CA MET A 1 10.50 -29.84 16.48
C MET A 1 9.06 -30.21 16.13
N LEU A 2 8.46 -31.29 16.66
CA LEU A 2 7.06 -31.63 16.32
C LEU A 2 6.07 -30.52 16.69
N VAL A 3 6.31 -29.82 17.80
CA VAL A 3 5.55 -28.62 18.19
C VAL A 3 5.62 -27.53 17.12
N PHE A 4 6.79 -27.31 16.52
CA PHE A 4 6.98 -26.34 15.43
C PHE A 4 6.11 -26.73 14.23
N PHE A 5 6.28 -27.94 13.70
CA PHE A 5 5.55 -28.37 12.51
C PHE A 5 4.03 -28.41 12.74
N LYS A 6 3.57 -28.89 13.90
CA LYS A 6 2.13 -28.90 14.25
C LYS A 6 1.52 -27.50 14.21
N ASN A 7 2.15 -26.53 14.88
CA ASN A 7 1.62 -25.18 14.98
C ASN A 7 1.76 -24.39 13.66
N ALA A 8 2.88 -24.56 12.94
CA ALA A 8 3.09 -23.95 11.63
C ALA A 8 2.06 -24.49 10.62
N PHE A 9 1.83 -25.81 10.62
CA PHE A 9 0.80 -26.44 9.78
C PHE A 9 -0.60 -25.92 10.12
N TYR A 10 -0.95 -25.88 11.42
CA TYR A 10 -2.26 -25.36 11.86
C TYR A 10 -2.47 -23.92 11.40
N TYR A 11 -1.48 -23.04 11.59
CA TYR A 11 -1.54 -21.66 11.10
C TYR A 11 -1.80 -21.61 9.59
N VAL A 12 -0.95 -22.27 8.78
CA VAL A 12 -1.06 -22.19 7.31
C VAL A 12 -2.34 -22.83 6.78
N SER A 13 -2.85 -23.87 7.45
CA SER A 13 -4.14 -24.48 7.08
C SER A 13 -5.34 -23.53 7.20
N ASN A 14 -5.23 -22.49 8.03
CA ASN A 14 -6.23 -21.44 8.15
C ASN A 14 -5.90 -20.22 7.26
N ILE A 15 -4.62 -19.91 7.04
CA ILE A 15 -4.19 -18.81 6.16
C ILE A 15 -4.40 -19.12 4.68
N GLN A 16 -4.13 -20.36 4.26
CA GLN A 16 -4.29 -20.80 2.87
C GLN A 16 -4.93 -22.19 2.83
N PRO A 17 -6.25 -22.29 3.10
CA PRO A 17 -6.96 -23.58 3.20
C PRO A 17 -6.93 -24.41 1.91
N SER A 18 -6.82 -23.74 0.74
CA SER A 18 -6.76 -24.36 -0.59
C SER A 18 -5.61 -25.35 -0.76
N LEU A 19 -4.52 -25.22 0.01
CA LEU A 19 -3.40 -26.16 -0.04
C LEU A 19 -3.70 -27.53 0.59
N PHE A 20 -4.75 -27.62 1.41
CA PHE A 20 -5.04 -28.80 2.22
C PHE A 20 -6.40 -29.42 1.90
N GLN A 21 -7.31 -28.65 1.32
CA GLN A 21 -8.64 -29.12 0.92
C GLN A 21 -8.64 -29.47 -0.57
N ALA A 22 -8.72 -30.76 -0.88
CA ALA A 22 -8.96 -31.21 -2.25
C ALA A 22 -10.38 -30.81 -2.68
N SER A 23 -10.48 -29.74 -3.49
CA SER A 23 -11.63 -29.42 -4.36
C SER A 23 -13.01 -29.78 -3.81
N SER A 24 -13.36 -29.28 -2.62
CA SER A 24 -14.76 -29.22 -2.18
C SER A 24 -15.25 -27.77 -2.22
N PRO A 25 -16.31 -27.45 -2.97
CA PRO A 25 -16.79 -26.09 -3.20
C PRO A 25 -17.49 -25.44 -1.99
N SER A 26 -17.60 -26.13 -0.84
CA SER A 26 -18.44 -25.72 0.28
C SER A 26 -17.76 -24.82 1.32
N ASN A 27 -16.45 -24.60 1.27
CA ASN A 27 -15.75 -23.72 2.22
C ASN A 27 -14.68 -22.84 1.53
N ASN A 28 -15.11 -22.08 0.52
CA ASN A 28 -14.30 -21.11 -0.23
C ASN A 28 -13.96 -19.87 0.63
N GLN A 29 -13.27 -20.05 1.75
CA GLN A 29 -12.65 -18.93 2.45
C GLN A 29 -11.46 -18.40 1.62
N PRO A 30 -11.40 -17.10 1.31
CA PRO A 30 -10.27 -16.53 0.58
C PRO A 30 -8.98 -16.66 1.41
N PRO A 31 -7.82 -16.83 0.78
CA PRO A 31 -6.57 -16.89 1.53
C PRO A 31 -6.32 -15.57 2.26
N LEU A 32 -5.66 -15.63 3.41
CA LEU A 32 -5.30 -14.47 4.21
C LEU A 32 -3.86 -14.01 3.87
N ILE A 33 -3.64 -12.71 3.94
CA ILE A 33 -2.38 -12.04 3.63
C ILE A 33 -1.90 -11.29 4.87
N LEU A 34 -0.68 -11.58 5.33
CA LEU A 34 -0.03 -10.83 6.40
C LEU A 34 0.67 -9.60 5.82
N LEU A 35 0.27 -8.42 6.30
CA LEU A 35 0.67 -7.11 5.77
C LEU A 35 0.94 -6.11 6.89
N ASP A 36 1.65 -5.02 6.61
CA ASP A 36 1.82 -3.90 7.54
C ASP A 36 0.50 -3.12 7.72
N ASP A 37 0.21 -2.61 8.92
CA ASP A 37 -0.96 -1.77 9.15
C ASP A 37 -0.73 -0.33 8.65
N LEU A 38 -1.61 0.12 7.74
CA LEU A 38 -1.60 1.45 7.13
C LEU A 38 -2.58 2.43 7.80
N SER A 39 -3.14 2.10 8.96
CA SER A 39 -4.14 2.92 9.67
C SER A 39 -3.72 4.38 9.92
N ASN A 40 -2.42 4.67 10.00
CA ASN A 40 -1.88 6.02 10.24
C ASN A 40 -1.50 6.79 8.94
N ILE A 41 -1.90 6.31 7.76
CA ILE A 41 -1.51 6.92 6.49
C ILE A 41 -1.92 8.39 6.34
N TYR A 42 -3.04 8.78 6.96
CA TYR A 42 -3.56 10.16 6.95
C TYR A 42 -2.94 11.06 8.02
N GLY A 43 -2.12 10.51 8.93
CA GLY A 43 -1.43 11.28 9.95
C GLY A 43 -0.37 12.23 9.37
N ASP A 44 0.19 13.09 10.19
CA ASP A 44 1.19 14.06 9.76
C ASP A 44 2.43 13.37 9.18
N VAL A 45 2.99 13.96 8.11
CA VAL A 45 4.36 13.63 7.69
C VAL A 45 5.27 14.16 8.77
N GLU A 46 5.57 13.35 9.79
CA GLU A 46 6.69 13.63 10.70
C GLU A 46 7.96 13.49 9.87
N ILE A 47 8.35 14.58 9.18
CA ILE A 47 9.69 14.74 8.64
C ILE A 47 10.58 14.80 9.86
N ASP A 48 11.21 13.69 10.21
CA ASP A 48 12.14 13.60 11.32
C ASP A 48 13.31 14.56 11.03
N ARG A 49 13.19 15.81 11.47
CA ARG A 49 14.29 16.79 11.50
C ARG A 49 15.21 16.38 12.63
N SER A 50 15.91 15.26 12.47
CA SER A 50 16.96 14.81 13.39
C SER A 50 18.19 15.71 13.23
N LYS A 51 18.20 16.75 14.05
CA LYS A 51 19.30 17.49 14.69
C LYS A 51 20.72 16.91 14.50
N HIS A 52 21.58 17.68 13.80
CA HIS A 52 22.90 18.18 14.25
C HIS A 52 23.78 18.60 13.06
N ILE A 53 23.32 19.62 12.32
CA ILE A 53 24.12 20.35 11.33
C ILE A 53 25.06 21.28 12.11
N HIS A 54 26.15 20.78 12.70
CA HIS A 54 27.31 21.62 13.07
C HIS A 54 28.62 20.85 13.33
N LYS A 55 28.67 19.51 13.18
CA LYS A 55 29.93 18.75 13.35
C LYS A 55 30.28 17.82 12.18
N ARG A 56 30.16 18.32 10.95
CA ARG A 56 30.81 17.71 9.78
C ARG A 56 31.32 18.80 8.83
N ARG A 57 32.41 19.45 9.23
CA ARG A 57 33.34 20.09 8.28
C ARG A 57 34.73 19.56 8.58
N LYS A 58 34.99 18.33 8.14
CA LYS A 58 36.32 17.86 7.69
C LYS A 58 36.21 16.41 7.23
N LEU A 59 36.93 16.16 6.15
CA LEU A 59 37.13 14.92 5.40
C LEU A 59 36.06 14.65 4.35
N ALA A 60 36.48 14.99 3.14
CA ALA A 60 35.90 14.65 1.87
C ALA A 60 35.95 13.13 1.63
N ASP A 61 35.11 12.74 0.67
CA ASP A 61 35.10 11.48 -0.09
C ASP A 61 34.20 10.35 0.44
N GLY A 62 33.34 9.85 -0.46
CA GLY A 62 32.65 8.55 -0.33
C GLY A 62 31.22 8.53 0.23
N ARG A 63 30.23 8.37 -0.67
CA ARG A 63 28.90 7.73 -0.50
C ARG A 63 28.18 7.92 0.85
N GLU A 64 27.15 8.78 0.87
CA GLU A 64 26.11 8.73 1.90
C GLU A 64 25.32 7.41 1.79
N LYS A 65 25.52 6.53 2.78
CA LYS A 65 24.66 5.36 3.02
C LYS A 65 23.42 5.84 3.76
N THR A 66 22.26 5.59 3.17
CA THR A 66 20.98 5.52 3.89
C THR A 66 21.08 4.42 4.95
N GLN A 67 20.68 4.75 6.18
CA GLN A 67 20.75 3.85 7.32
C GLN A 67 19.66 2.77 7.15
N SER A 68 20.03 1.70 6.46
CA SER A 68 19.25 0.48 6.29
C SER A 68 19.19 -0.25 7.63
N SER A 69 17.98 -0.49 8.14
CA SER A 69 17.74 -1.31 9.33
C SER A 69 18.10 -2.80 9.13
N ASP A 70 18.53 -3.20 7.93
CA ASP A 70 18.90 -4.59 7.61
C ASP A 70 20.35 -4.96 8.01
N ASP A 71 21.20 -3.99 8.37
CA ASP A 71 22.62 -4.23 8.67
C ASP A 71 22.88 -4.68 10.13
N GLU A 72 21.85 -4.82 10.97
CA GLU A 72 21.99 -5.38 12.32
C GLU A 72 21.97 -6.91 12.25
N GLU A 73 23.15 -7.48 12.04
CA GLU A 73 23.44 -8.88 12.30
C GLU A 73 23.27 -9.18 13.80
N CYS A 74 22.33 -10.06 14.11
CA CYS A 74 22.28 -10.85 15.35
C CYS A 74 22.21 -10.05 16.68
N SER A 75 21.01 -9.62 17.06
CA SER A 75 20.64 -9.60 18.48
C SER A 75 19.14 -9.88 18.64
N GLY A 76 18.84 -11.03 19.26
CA GLY A 76 17.50 -11.60 19.38
C GLY A 76 16.55 -10.82 20.30
N LYS A 77 16.08 -9.67 19.82
CA LYS A 77 14.91 -8.98 20.33
C LYS A 77 14.03 -8.57 19.15
N GLY A 78 13.46 -9.57 18.48
CA GLY A 78 12.38 -9.33 17.52
C GLY A 78 11.31 -8.50 18.21
N ARG A 79 11.02 -7.31 17.67
CA ARG A 79 9.90 -6.49 18.16
C ARG A 79 8.67 -7.41 18.14
N ASN A 80 8.01 -7.60 19.29
CA ASN A 80 6.72 -8.29 19.34
C ASN A 80 5.69 -7.42 18.61
N ARG A 81 5.65 -7.53 17.28
CA ARG A 81 4.68 -6.86 16.43
C ARG A 81 3.31 -7.48 16.72
N HIS A 82 2.30 -6.66 16.91
CA HIS A 82 0.95 -7.20 17.10
C HIS A 82 0.35 -7.54 15.74
N ILE A 83 -0.28 -8.72 15.61
CA ILE A 83 -1.05 -9.09 14.42
C ILE A 83 -2.52 -8.85 14.72
N VAL A 84 -3.11 -7.88 14.03
CA VAL A 84 -4.52 -7.51 14.10
C VAL A 84 -5.30 -8.25 13.01
N MET A 85 -6.51 -8.68 13.32
CA MET A 85 -7.41 -9.37 12.39
C MET A 85 -8.85 -8.97 12.69
N ASN A 86 -9.71 -8.87 11.67
CA ASN A 86 -11.13 -8.75 11.89
C ASN A 86 -11.73 -10.12 12.27
N LYS A 87 -12.45 -10.18 13.39
CA LYS A 87 -13.08 -11.42 13.89
C LYS A 87 -14.10 -12.01 12.91
N SER A 88 -14.68 -11.20 12.03
CA SER A 88 -15.58 -11.68 10.98
C SER A 88 -14.87 -12.54 9.93
N ASP A 89 -13.58 -12.30 9.72
CA ASP A 89 -12.81 -12.93 8.64
C ASP A 89 -12.34 -14.34 9.03
N LEU A 90 -12.15 -14.60 10.33
CA LEU A 90 -11.71 -15.88 10.85
C LEU A 90 -12.25 -16.16 12.27
N PRO A 91 -13.23 -17.07 12.43
CA PRO A 91 -13.85 -17.35 13.73
C PRO A 91 -12.89 -17.88 14.80
N ASN A 92 -11.87 -18.65 14.42
CA ASN A 92 -10.83 -19.21 15.29
C ASN A 92 -9.55 -18.36 15.31
N SER A 93 -9.66 -17.03 15.15
CA SER A 93 -8.51 -16.13 15.04
C SER A 93 -7.54 -16.22 16.21
N ILE A 94 -8.04 -16.45 17.44
CA ILE A 94 -7.21 -16.53 18.65
C ILE A 94 -6.27 -17.74 18.55
N ASP A 95 -6.82 -18.92 18.29
CA ASP A 95 -6.04 -20.17 18.19
C ASP A 95 -5.01 -20.12 17.06
N VAL A 96 -5.36 -19.48 15.94
CA VAL A 96 -4.49 -19.33 14.77
C VAL A 96 -3.30 -18.41 15.10
N LEU A 97 -3.55 -17.29 15.77
CA LEU A 97 -2.49 -16.37 16.20
C LEU A 97 -1.61 -16.97 17.31
N GLU A 98 -2.18 -17.73 18.25
CA GLU A 98 -1.42 -18.47 19.26
C GLU A 98 -0.53 -19.55 18.63
N SER A 99 -1.06 -20.25 17.61
CA SER A 99 -0.28 -21.23 16.84
C SER A 99 0.87 -20.56 16.09
N PHE A 100 0.64 -19.42 15.44
CA PHE A 100 1.72 -18.64 14.81
C PHE A 100 2.82 -18.28 15.81
N LYS A 101 2.43 -17.73 16.96
CA LYS A 101 3.36 -17.35 18.04
C LYS A 101 4.16 -18.55 18.53
N THR A 102 3.49 -19.66 18.81
CA THR A 102 4.13 -20.90 19.30
C THR A 102 5.09 -21.48 18.27
N ALA A 103 4.73 -21.46 16.98
CA ALA A 103 5.59 -21.91 15.90
C ALA A 103 6.83 -21.03 15.77
N ARG A 104 6.67 -19.69 15.82
CA ARG A 104 7.79 -18.73 15.80
C ARG A 104 8.76 -18.96 16.97
N GLU A 105 8.24 -19.05 18.20
CA GLU A 105 9.05 -19.29 19.39
C GLU A 105 9.78 -20.64 19.32
N SER A 106 9.11 -21.66 18.78
CA SER A 106 9.72 -22.97 18.52
C SER A 106 10.83 -22.89 17.47
N TRP A 107 10.64 -22.09 16.41
CA TRP A 107 11.66 -21.85 15.39
C TRP A 107 12.89 -21.16 15.97
N GLU A 108 12.70 -20.10 16.76
CA GLU A 108 13.77 -19.37 17.45
C GLU A 108 14.55 -20.31 18.39
N LEU A 109 13.86 -21.16 19.13
CA LEU A 109 14.50 -22.17 19.98
C LEU A 109 15.33 -23.17 19.17
N LEU A 110 14.80 -23.67 18.05
CA LEU A 110 15.51 -24.63 17.18
C LEU A 110 16.80 -24.04 16.58
N HIS A 111 16.86 -22.72 16.37
CA HIS A 111 18.02 -22.01 15.83
C HIS A 111 18.86 -21.31 16.91
N SER A 112 18.54 -21.50 18.19
CA SER A 112 19.26 -20.85 19.30
C SER A 112 20.58 -21.54 19.66
N LEU A 113 20.70 -22.84 19.34
CA LEU A 113 21.89 -23.66 19.61
C LEU A 113 22.31 -24.37 18.34
N GLU A 114 23.59 -24.28 17.99
CA GLU A 114 24.15 -24.87 16.75
C GLU A 114 23.87 -26.38 16.63
N ALA A 115 23.88 -27.12 17.74
CA ALA A 115 23.56 -28.55 17.73
C ALA A 115 22.09 -28.83 17.36
N LEU A 116 21.15 -28.01 17.86
CA LEU A 116 19.73 -28.14 17.53
C LEU A 116 19.48 -27.74 16.08
N GLU A 117 20.12 -26.67 15.62
CA GLU A 117 20.01 -26.18 14.25
C GLU A 117 20.50 -27.24 13.25
N LYS A 118 21.68 -27.83 13.49
CA LYS A 118 22.23 -28.90 12.64
C LYS A 118 21.30 -30.12 12.56
N GLU A 119 20.74 -30.55 13.68
CA GLU A 119 19.81 -31.68 13.70
C GLU A 119 18.49 -31.35 12.99
N PHE A 120 17.99 -30.13 13.19
CA PHE A 120 16.80 -29.63 12.52
C PHE A 120 16.98 -29.59 11.00
N ILE A 121 18.08 -29.02 10.52
CA ILE A 121 18.41 -28.96 9.09
C ILE A 121 18.54 -30.38 8.52
N ARG A 122 19.20 -31.31 9.22
CA ARG A 122 19.33 -32.72 8.79
C ARG A 122 17.96 -33.36 8.57
N ILE A 123 17.03 -33.17 9.50
CA ILE A 123 15.68 -33.73 9.40
C ILE A 123 14.89 -33.05 8.27
N CYS A 124 14.96 -31.72 8.17
CA CYS A 124 14.33 -30.97 7.09
C CYS A 124 14.79 -31.44 5.70
N MET A 125 16.09 -31.73 5.52
CA MET A 125 16.63 -32.32 4.29
C MET A 125 16.14 -33.75 4.08
N SER A 126 16.15 -34.59 5.11
CA SER A 126 15.69 -35.98 5.01
C SER A 126 14.21 -36.07 4.62
N TRP A 127 13.39 -35.13 5.09
CA TRP A 127 11.96 -35.06 4.79
C TRP A 127 11.65 -34.26 3.51
N LYS A 128 12.66 -33.71 2.84
CA LYS A 128 12.52 -32.88 1.63
C LYS A 128 11.56 -31.71 1.81
N THR A 129 11.64 -31.08 2.98
CA THR A 129 10.74 -29.99 3.38
C THR A 129 10.84 -28.75 2.48
N GLU A 130 11.92 -28.62 1.70
CA GLU A 130 12.10 -27.56 0.70
C GLU A 130 11.02 -27.56 -0.40
N MET A 131 10.33 -28.68 -0.60
CA MET A 131 9.22 -28.83 -1.55
C MET A 131 7.85 -28.55 -0.91
N TRP A 132 7.78 -28.35 0.40
CA TRP A 132 6.54 -28.11 1.12
C TRP A 132 6.12 -26.65 1.01
N LEU A 133 5.17 -26.37 0.11
CA LEU A 133 4.68 -25.01 -0.14
C LEU A 133 4.13 -24.35 1.14
N TRP A 134 3.39 -25.10 1.96
CA TRP A 134 2.85 -24.58 3.22
C TRP A 134 3.94 -24.14 4.20
N LEU A 135 5.04 -24.90 4.29
CA LEU A 135 6.14 -24.55 5.20
C LEU A 135 6.83 -23.27 4.72
N ARG A 136 6.98 -23.10 3.41
CA ARG A 136 7.52 -21.87 2.83
C ARG A 136 6.64 -20.67 3.13
N ILE A 137 5.32 -20.79 2.98
CA ILE A 137 4.38 -19.72 3.35
C ILE A 137 4.55 -19.30 4.81
N PHE A 138 4.61 -20.26 5.73
CA PHE A 138 4.85 -19.97 7.15
C PHE A 138 6.17 -19.21 7.35
N ILE A 139 7.26 -19.70 6.76
CA ILE A 139 8.58 -19.08 6.89
C ILE A 139 8.56 -17.66 6.32
N THR A 140 7.92 -17.43 5.16
CA THR A 140 7.77 -16.10 4.57
C THR A 140 7.03 -15.14 5.52
N ASP A 141 5.87 -15.55 6.05
CA ASP A 141 5.09 -14.73 6.98
C ASP A 141 5.86 -14.44 8.28
N MET A 142 6.64 -15.41 8.77
CA MET A 142 7.52 -15.23 9.93
C MET A 142 8.65 -14.21 9.64
N ILE A 143 9.25 -14.24 8.46
CA ILE A 143 10.28 -13.28 8.04
C ILE A 143 9.69 -11.86 7.91
N ILE A 144 8.48 -11.74 7.36
CA ILE A 144 7.71 -10.46 7.31
C ILE A 144 7.43 -9.97 8.73
N TYR A 145 6.99 -10.86 9.61
CA TYR A 145 6.74 -10.55 11.02
C TYR A 145 8.00 -10.03 11.72
N GLN A 146 9.16 -10.61 11.41
CA GLN A 146 10.45 -10.16 11.94
C GLN A 146 10.95 -8.85 11.33
N GLY A 147 10.29 -8.32 10.29
CA GLY A 147 10.71 -7.10 9.59
C GLY A 147 11.92 -7.29 8.66
N GLN A 148 12.25 -8.53 8.29
CA GLN A 148 13.38 -8.84 7.41
C GLN A 148 12.95 -8.79 5.95
N TYR A 149 12.55 -7.61 5.48
CA TYR A 149 11.82 -7.42 4.21
C TYR A 149 12.60 -7.87 2.96
N ARG A 150 13.93 -7.69 2.90
CA ARG A 150 14.75 -8.20 1.78
C ARG A 150 14.71 -9.72 1.69
N LYS A 151 14.78 -10.41 2.84
CA LYS A 151 14.69 -11.88 2.88
C LYS A 151 13.28 -12.35 2.53
N ALA A 152 12.25 -11.60 2.93
CA ALA A 152 10.87 -11.90 2.57
C ALA A 152 10.66 -11.83 1.05
N ILE A 153 11.18 -10.79 0.38
CA ILE A 153 11.12 -10.66 -1.10
C ILE A 153 11.78 -11.86 -1.79
N ASN A 154 12.98 -12.27 -1.33
CA ASN A 154 13.65 -13.44 -1.88
C ASN A 154 12.84 -14.73 -1.66
N SER A 155 12.25 -14.88 -0.47
CA SER A 155 11.38 -16.01 -0.13
C SER A 155 10.13 -16.06 -1.01
N LEU A 156 9.50 -14.91 -1.28
CA LEU A 156 8.34 -14.77 -2.16
C LEU A 156 8.66 -15.12 -3.62
N HIS A 157 9.82 -14.71 -4.14
CA HIS A 157 10.27 -15.12 -5.48
C HIS A 157 10.45 -16.65 -5.58
N GLN A 158 11.05 -17.28 -4.57
CA GLN A 158 11.20 -18.74 -4.55
C GLN A 158 9.85 -19.46 -4.46
N LEU A 159 8.92 -18.90 -3.69
CA LEU A 159 7.55 -19.42 -3.56
C LEU A 159 6.83 -19.39 -4.91
N ALA A 160 6.96 -18.30 -5.68
CA ALA A 160 6.38 -18.18 -7.02
C ALA A 160 6.93 -19.24 -7.99
N VAL A 161 8.24 -19.51 -7.95
CA VAL A 161 8.87 -20.57 -8.77
C VAL A 161 8.31 -21.95 -8.44
N LEU A 162 8.15 -22.27 -7.15
CA LEU A 162 7.63 -23.56 -6.71
C LEU A 162 6.15 -23.75 -7.03
N GLN A 163 5.35 -22.69 -6.91
CA GLN A 163 3.95 -22.72 -7.33
C GLN A 163 3.82 -22.96 -8.84
N GLY A 164 4.64 -22.27 -9.66
CA GLY A 164 4.66 -22.48 -11.10
C GLY A 164 5.05 -23.91 -11.52
N ALA A 165 5.92 -24.57 -10.75
CA ALA A 165 6.31 -25.96 -11.00
C ALA A 165 5.25 -26.99 -10.58
N GLN A 166 4.31 -26.63 -9.71
CA GLN A 166 3.32 -27.55 -9.12
C GLN A 166 1.89 -27.40 -9.70
N GLN A 167 1.63 -26.45 -10.61
CA GLN A 167 0.27 -26.09 -11.03
C GLN A 167 -0.19 -26.62 -12.40
N HIS A 168 -1.36 -27.28 -12.39
CA HIS A 168 -2.20 -27.70 -13.54
C HIS A 168 -3.64 -27.09 -13.51
N ALA A 169 -3.95 -26.12 -12.64
CA ALA A 169 -5.31 -25.58 -12.47
C ALA A 169 -5.38 -24.05 -12.62
N LEU A 170 -6.13 -23.58 -13.63
CA LEU A 170 -6.08 -22.21 -14.17
C LEU A 170 -6.81 -21.11 -13.36
N SER A 171 -7.66 -21.43 -12.37
CA SER A 171 -8.48 -20.42 -11.67
C SER A 171 -8.00 -20.04 -10.26
N GLN A 172 -7.30 -20.92 -9.55
CA GLN A 172 -6.77 -20.65 -8.21
C GLN A 172 -5.34 -20.09 -8.24
N ALA A 173 -4.63 -20.28 -9.35
CA ALA A 173 -3.30 -19.72 -9.60
C ALA A 173 -3.25 -18.19 -9.44
N THR A 174 -4.35 -17.51 -9.77
CA THR A 174 -4.43 -16.04 -9.78
C THR A 174 -4.45 -15.44 -8.37
N LEU A 175 -5.13 -16.05 -7.40
CA LEU A 175 -5.24 -15.51 -6.03
C LEU A 175 -3.94 -15.69 -5.24
N ASP A 176 -3.27 -16.83 -5.40
CA ASP A 176 -1.99 -17.11 -4.75
C ASP A 176 -0.89 -16.18 -5.28
N GLN A 177 -0.89 -15.92 -6.59
CA GLN A 177 0.01 -14.94 -7.21
C GLN A 177 -0.29 -13.51 -6.73
N GLN A 178 -1.56 -13.14 -6.60
CA GLN A 178 -1.96 -11.84 -6.03
C GLN A 178 -1.43 -11.68 -4.61
N ARG A 179 -1.59 -12.68 -3.74
CA ARG A 179 -1.06 -12.68 -2.37
C ARG A 179 0.44 -12.36 -2.35
N ALA A 180 1.23 -13.06 -3.16
CA ALA A 180 2.67 -12.84 -3.22
C ALA A 180 3.03 -11.42 -3.70
N LEU A 181 2.36 -10.92 -4.74
CA LEU A 181 2.59 -9.57 -5.26
C LEU A 181 2.27 -8.48 -4.24
N ILE A 182 1.18 -8.62 -3.47
CA ILE A 182 0.79 -7.66 -2.44
C ILE A 182 1.80 -7.66 -1.29
N GLN A 183 2.27 -8.84 -0.85
CA GLN A 183 3.32 -8.93 0.17
C GLN A 183 4.64 -8.34 -0.34
N MET A 184 5.01 -8.56 -1.60
CA MET A 184 6.18 -7.92 -2.21
C MET A 184 6.05 -6.40 -2.24
N ALA A 185 4.88 -5.87 -2.62
CA ALA A 185 4.63 -4.43 -2.60
C ALA A 185 4.81 -3.84 -1.19
N ALA A 186 4.24 -4.48 -0.16
CA ALA A 186 4.41 -4.07 1.23
C ALA A 186 5.88 -4.11 1.68
N CYS A 187 6.62 -5.17 1.32
CA CYS A 187 8.05 -5.29 1.63
C CYS A 187 8.88 -4.19 0.95
N HIS A 188 8.64 -3.91 -0.34
CA HIS A 188 9.30 -2.80 -1.04
C HIS A 188 8.98 -1.45 -0.39
N PHE A 189 7.75 -1.26 0.07
CA PHE A 189 7.34 -0.03 0.75
C PHE A 189 8.12 0.17 2.05
N ALA A 190 8.22 -0.89 2.87
CA ALA A 190 8.97 -0.86 4.11
C ALA A 190 10.48 -0.61 3.91
N LEU A 191 11.03 -0.98 2.74
CA LEU A 191 12.41 -0.69 2.34
C LEU A 191 12.59 0.72 1.76
N GLY A 192 11.52 1.51 1.60
CA GLY A 192 11.57 2.82 0.95
C GLY A 192 11.68 2.77 -0.57
N GLU A 193 11.47 1.60 -1.18
CA GLU A 193 11.54 1.37 -2.62
C GLU A 193 10.19 1.69 -3.27
N TYR A 194 9.78 2.97 -3.22
CA TYR A 194 8.42 3.41 -3.58
C TYR A 194 8.04 3.14 -5.04
N ARG A 195 8.99 3.27 -5.97
CA ARG A 195 8.77 2.92 -7.38
C ARG A 195 8.42 1.44 -7.54
N MET A 196 9.17 0.55 -6.87
CA MET A 196 8.93 -0.90 -6.91
C MET A 196 7.63 -1.27 -6.21
N THR A 197 7.31 -0.58 -5.12
CA THR A 197 5.99 -0.69 -4.45
C THR A 197 4.86 -0.39 -5.44
N CYS A 198 4.94 0.75 -6.12
CA CYS A 198 3.93 1.17 -7.08
C CYS A 198 3.84 0.21 -8.27
N ASP A 199 4.97 -0.27 -8.79
CA ASP A 199 5.01 -1.26 -9.88
C ASP A 199 4.23 -2.54 -9.50
N LYS A 200 4.52 -3.11 -8.33
CA LYS A 200 3.84 -4.33 -7.86
C LYS A 200 2.36 -4.09 -7.54
N VAL A 201 2.00 -2.93 -7.00
CA VAL A 201 0.59 -2.56 -6.83
C VAL A 201 -0.11 -2.48 -8.18
N LEU A 202 0.49 -1.85 -9.18
CA LEU A 202 -0.12 -1.70 -10.50
C LEU A 202 -0.27 -3.05 -11.21
N ASP A 203 0.66 -3.99 -11.02
CA ASP A 203 0.51 -5.38 -11.49
C ASP A 203 -0.67 -6.09 -10.82
N VAL A 204 -0.90 -5.87 -9.51
CA VAL A 204 -2.09 -6.37 -8.82
C VAL A 204 -3.36 -5.75 -9.40
N MET A 205 -3.39 -4.44 -9.61
CA MET A 205 -4.57 -3.73 -10.16
C MET A 205 -4.98 -4.24 -11.54
N CYS A 206 -4.03 -4.67 -12.37
CA CYS A 206 -4.33 -5.31 -13.67
C CYS A 206 -5.14 -6.62 -13.54
N THR A 207 -5.07 -7.29 -12.40
CA THR A 207 -5.73 -8.58 -12.16
C THR A 207 -6.99 -8.47 -11.30
N VAL A 208 -7.13 -7.38 -10.54
CA VAL A 208 -8.26 -7.15 -9.65
C VAL A 208 -9.42 -6.54 -10.43
N VAL A 209 -10.61 -7.13 -10.28
CA VAL A 209 -11.86 -6.56 -10.81
C VAL A 209 -12.54 -5.74 -9.70
N PRO A 210 -12.85 -4.45 -9.94
CA PRO A 210 -13.60 -3.63 -8.99
C PRO A 210 -14.98 -4.22 -8.70
N CYS A 211 -15.38 -4.27 -7.44
CA CYS A 211 -16.71 -4.72 -7.07
C CYS A 211 -17.73 -3.61 -7.38
N LEU A 212 -18.71 -3.92 -8.22
CA LEU A 212 -19.78 -3.00 -8.62
C LEU A 212 -20.89 -2.85 -7.55
N GLN A 213 -20.95 -3.77 -6.58
CA GLN A 213 -21.98 -3.77 -5.56
C GLN A 213 -21.57 -2.89 -4.37
N GLU A 214 -22.15 -1.69 -4.32
CA GLU A 214 -22.27 -0.94 -3.07
C GLU A 214 -23.27 -1.66 -2.16
N THR A 215 -22.79 -2.63 -1.38
CA THR A 215 -23.51 -3.00 -0.17
C THR A 215 -23.19 -1.92 0.87
N GLY A 216 -24.22 -1.18 1.24
CA GLY A 216 -24.16 0.14 1.85
C GLY A 216 -23.17 0.29 2.99
N LYS A 217 -22.73 1.55 3.16
CA LYS A 217 -22.02 2.13 4.31
C LYS A 217 -21.94 1.16 5.51
N SER A 218 -21.02 0.21 5.43
CA SER A 218 -20.52 -0.45 6.62
C SER A 218 -19.53 0.57 7.16
N GLN A 219 -20.05 1.56 7.88
CA GLN A 219 -19.25 2.22 8.89
C GLN A 219 -18.77 1.09 9.79
N GLU A 220 -17.58 0.55 9.53
CA GLU A 220 -16.79 -0.02 10.62
C GLU A 220 -16.68 1.14 11.60
N GLU A 221 -17.50 1.07 12.65
CA GLU A 221 -17.42 1.96 13.78
C GLU A 221 -15.94 2.08 14.15
N ILE A 222 -15.48 3.33 14.18
CA ILE A 222 -14.20 3.71 14.73
C ILE A 222 -14.02 2.91 16.03
N PRO A 223 -13.06 1.98 16.12
CA PRO A 223 -12.69 1.47 17.41
C PRO A 223 -12.10 2.68 18.13
N LYS A 224 -12.88 3.29 19.03
CA LYS A 224 -12.38 4.22 20.05
C LYS A 224 -11.55 3.43 21.07
N ALA A 225 -10.64 2.58 20.60
CA ALA A 225 -9.60 1.98 21.40
C ALA A 225 -8.34 2.77 21.06
N LYS A 226 -7.98 3.70 21.93
CA LYS A 226 -6.61 4.22 21.96
C LYS A 226 -5.69 3.03 22.25
N SER A 227 -5.20 2.40 21.19
CA SER A 227 -4.11 1.44 21.28
C SER A 227 -2.92 2.19 21.91
N LYS A 228 -2.49 1.74 23.08
CA LYS A 228 -1.31 2.28 23.79
C LYS A 228 0.01 1.89 23.10
N PHE A 229 -0.04 1.26 21.93
CA PHE A 229 1.12 0.76 21.21
C PHE A 229 1.62 1.78 20.18
N ARG A 230 2.95 1.85 20.03
CA ARG A 230 3.62 2.87 19.24
C ARG A 230 3.26 2.71 17.75
N ARG A 231 2.94 3.85 17.13
CA ARG A 231 2.61 4.04 15.71
C ARG A 231 3.54 3.26 14.77
N GLY A 232 2.96 2.52 13.82
CA GLY A 232 3.68 2.02 12.63
C GLY A 232 4.37 0.66 12.72
N THR A 233 4.02 -0.20 13.69
CA THR A 233 4.64 -1.55 13.81
C THR A 233 3.65 -2.70 13.92
N ASP A 234 2.36 -2.47 13.79
CA ASP A 234 1.38 -3.55 13.82
C ASP A 234 1.24 -4.16 12.41
N LEU A 235 0.88 -5.43 12.37
CA LEU A 235 0.59 -6.20 11.17
C LEU A 235 -0.90 -6.47 11.12
N LYS A 236 -1.45 -6.66 9.92
CA LYS A 236 -2.83 -7.04 9.70
C LYS A 236 -2.88 -8.32 8.88
N LEU A 237 -3.76 -9.24 9.27
CA LEU A 237 -4.19 -10.34 8.41
C LEU A 237 -5.45 -9.91 7.65
N LEU A 238 -5.34 -9.89 6.32
CA LEU A 238 -6.38 -9.37 5.42
C LEU A 238 -6.83 -10.47 4.43
N PRO A 239 -8.13 -10.65 4.16
CA PRO A 239 -8.59 -11.58 3.14
C PRO A 239 -8.17 -11.12 1.73
N CYS A 240 -7.62 -12.04 0.94
CA CYS A 240 -7.23 -11.83 -0.45
C CYS A 240 -8.47 -11.79 -1.36
N THR A 241 -9.23 -10.70 -1.26
CA THR A 241 -10.40 -10.41 -2.08
C THR A 241 -10.25 -9.03 -2.69
N SER A 242 -10.84 -8.77 -3.86
CA SER A 242 -10.82 -7.43 -4.48
C SER A 242 -11.29 -6.33 -3.53
N LYS A 243 -12.32 -6.62 -2.72
CA LYS A 243 -12.90 -5.68 -1.75
C LYS A 243 -11.90 -5.22 -0.69
N ALA A 244 -11.02 -6.12 -0.24
CA ALA A 244 -10.06 -5.82 0.81
C ALA A 244 -8.70 -5.38 0.27
N VAL A 245 -8.21 -6.04 -0.78
CA VAL A 245 -6.90 -5.81 -1.39
C VAL A 245 -6.84 -4.44 -2.07
N MET A 246 -7.89 -4.07 -2.81
CA MET A 246 -7.84 -2.86 -3.63
C MET A 246 -7.70 -1.58 -2.80
N PRO A 247 -8.48 -1.36 -1.71
CA PRO A 247 -8.24 -0.23 -0.81
C PRO A 247 -6.83 -0.22 -0.20
N TYR A 248 -6.31 -1.38 0.22
CA TYR A 248 -4.96 -1.50 0.78
C TYR A 248 -3.89 -1.08 -0.24
N CYS A 249 -4.00 -1.55 -1.48
CA CYS A 249 -3.08 -1.19 -2.54
C CYS A 249 -3.14 0.32 -2.90
N LEU A 250 -4.33 0.90 -2.94
CA LEU A 250 -4.51 2.34 -3.16
C LEU A 250 -3.94 3.16 -1.99
N GLN A 251 -4.08 2.69 -0.76
CA GLN A 251 -3.42 3.28 0.42
C GLN A 251 -1.89 3.19 0.30
N LEU A 252 -1.31 2.05 -0.08
CA LEU A 252 0.14 1.97 -0.32
C LEU A 252 0.61 3.01 -1.36
N MET A 253 -0.13 3.17 -2.46
CA MET A 253 0.19 4.19 -3.46
C MET A 253 0.08 5.61 -2.89
N LEU A 254 -0.96 5.89 -2.11
CA LEU A 254 -1.11 7.19 -1.44
C LEU A 254 0.10 7.47 -0.55
N ALA A 255 0.59 6.47 0.19
CA ALA A 255 1.76 6.64 1.05
C ALA A 255 3.02 6.95 0.24
N CYS A 256 3.23 6.28 -0.90
CA CYS A 256 4.33 6.56 -1.82
C CYS A 256 4.31 8.01 -2.33
N PHE A 257 3.18 8.44 -2.89
CA PHE A 257 3.07 9.79 -3.48
C PHE A 257 3.05 10.88 -2.42
N LYS A 258 2.43 10.63 -1.26
CA LYS A 258 2.40 11.58 -0.14
C LYS A 258 3.81 11.97 0.28
N LEU A 259 4.73 11.01 0.42
CA LEU A 259 6.10 11.35 0.80
C LEU A 259 6.73 12.32 -0.21
N ARG A 260 6.68 11.98 -1.50
CA ARG A 260 7.25 12.82 -2.57
C ARG A 260 6.58 14.19 -2.66
N ALA A 261 5.25 14.21 -2.67
CA ALA A 261 4.43 15.41 -2.83
C ALA A 261 4.68 16.44 -1.73
N PHE A 262 5.09 16.04 -0.53
CA PHE A 262 5.34 16.95 0.60
C PHE A 262 6.83 17.15 0.93
N THR A 263 7.75 16.39 0.32
CA THR A 263 9.20 16.61 0.48
C THR A 263 9.79 17.57 -0.56
N ASP A 264 9.31 17.52 -1.80
CA ASP A 264 9.80 18.40 -2.87
C ASP A 264 9.03 19.73 -2.87
N ASN A 265 9.72 20.84 -3.15
CA ASN A 265 9.13 22.18 -3.06
C ASN A 265 8.07 22.44 -4.14
N ARG A 266 8.15 21.81 -5.32
CA ARG A 266 7.16 21.99 -6.39
C ARG A 266 6.99 20.74 -7.26
N ASP A 267 6.21 19.79 -6.76
CA ASP A 267 5.79 18.59 -7.50
C ASP A 267 4.26 18.52 -7.56
N ASP A 268 3.67 19.30 -8.48
CA ASP A 268 2.22 19.36 -8.69
C ASP A 268 1.66 18.02 -9.17
N LEU A 269 2.47 17.23 -9.89
CA LEU A 269 2.06 15.93 -10.41
C LEU A 269 1.87 14.92 -9.28
N ALA A 270 2.86 14.80 -8.38
CA ALA A 270 2.73 13.95 -7.20
C ALA A 270 1.60 14.44 -6.29
N LEU A 271 1.45 15.75 -6.11
CA LEU A 271 0.37 16.33 -5.29
C LEU A 271 -1.02 16.05 -5.89
N GLY A 272 -1.15 16.11 -7.22
CA GLY A 272 -2.36 15.72 -7.92
C GLY A 272 -2.71 14.25 -7.77
N HIS A 273 -1.72 13.34 -7.83
CA HIS A 273 -1.93 11.92 -7.53
C HIS A 273 -2.41 11.70 -6.10
N VAL A 274 -1.86 12.44 -5.12
CA VAL A 274 -2.32 12.41 -3.73
C VAL A 274 -3.79 12.83 -3.64
N ILE A 275 -4.19 13.92 -4.29
CA ILE A 275 -5.59 14.41 -4.29
C ILE A 275 -6.54 13.36 -4.87
N VAL A 276 -6.20 12.73 -6.00
CA VAL A 276 -7.02 11.66 -6.59
C VAL A 276 -7.22 10.51 -5.60
N LEU A 277 -6.15 10.07 -4.94
CA LEU A 277 -6.18 8.93 -4.01
C LEU A 277 -6.86 9.26 -2.67
N LEU A 278 -6.87 10.53 -2.24
CA LEU A 278 -7.51 10.96 -0.99
C LEU A 278 -9.02 10.77 -0.97
N GLN A 279 -9.64 10.61 -2.14
CA GLN A 279 -11.07 10.33 -2.26
C GLN A 279 -11.47 8.99 -1.60
N LEU A 280 -10.55 8.00 -1.56
CA LEU A 280 -10.83 6.61 -1.15
C LEU A 280 -11.52 6.48 0.21
N ASP A 281 -10.99 7.17 1.22
CA ASP A 281 -11.44 7.08 2.61
C ASP A 281 -12.04 8.42 3.08
N TRP A 282 -12.58 9.23 2.17
CA TRP A 282 -13.18 10.52 2.54
C TRP A 282 -14.30 10.33 3.58
N PRO A 283 -14.35 11.12 4.68
CA PRO A 283 -13.54 12.31 5.00
C PRO A 283 -12.29 12.05 5.87
N ARG A 284 -11.87 10.81 6.11
CA ARG A 284 -10.69 10.50 6.96
C ARG A 284 -9.41 11.20 6.48
N GLY A 285 -9.29 11.42 5.17
CA GLY A 285 -8.16 12.10 4.54
C GLY A 285 -8.25 13.63 4.47
N GLU A 286 -9.31 14.25 4.99
CA GLU A 286 -9.58 15.69 4.87
C GLU A 286 -8.42 16.56 5.37
N ASN A 287 -7.85 16.25 6.55
CA ASN A 287 -6.73 17.02 7.08
C ASN A 287 -5.49 17.01 6.15
N LEU A 288 -5.23 15.88 5.47
CA LEU A 288 -4.13 15.78 4.52
C LEU A 288 -4.47 16.52 3.21
N PHE A 289 -5.73 16.51 2.81
CA PHE A 289 -6.22 17.31 1.68
C PHE A 289 -6.06 18.80 1.95
N LEU A 290 -6.48 19.31 3.11
CA LEU A 290 -6.30 20.72 3.48
C LEU A 290 -4.83 21.14 3.48
N LYS A 291 -3.91 20.25 3.87
CA LYS A 291 -2.46 20.50 3.73
C LYS A 291 -2.00 20.60 2.28
N ALA A 292 -2.60 19.81 1.38
CA ALA A 292 -2.35 19.95 -0.05
C ALA A 292 -2.87 21.29 -0.58
N ILE A 293 -4.06 21.72 -0.15
CA ILE A 293 -4.65 23.02 -0.49
C ILE A 293 -3.77 24.16 0.02
N ASP A 294 -3.34 24.12 1.29
CA ASP A 294 -2.42 25.12 1.85
C ASP A 294 -1.15 25.21 1.00
N LYS A 295 -0.56 24.07 0.63
CA LYS A 295 0.64 24.06 -0.23
C LYS A 295 0.36 24.72 -1.60
N ILE A 296 -0.78 24.42 -2.23
CA ILE A 296 -1.19 25.04 -3.49
C ILE A 296 -1.34 26.55 -3.33
N CYS A 297 -1.98 27.01 -2.25
CA CYS A 297 -2.14 28.42 -1.94
C CYS A 297 -0.79 29.12 -1.76
N HIS A 298 0.16 28.50 -1.05
CA HIS A 298 1.51 29.04 -0.87
C HIS A 298 2.28 29.16 -2.20
N LEU A 299 2.08 28.22 -3.13
CA LEU A 299 2.71 28.26 -4.46
C LEU A 299 2.02 29.22 -5.42
N GLY A 300 0.74 29.55 -5.20
CA GLY A 300 -0.04 30.46 -6.03
C GLY A 300 -0.48 29.89 -7.38
N SER A 301 -0.06 28.66 -7.72
CA SER A 301 -0.44 27.95 -8.93
C SER A 301 -0.44 26.45 -8.71
N PHE A 302 -1.25 25.73 -9.47
CA PHE A 302 -1.26 24.27 -9.48
C PHE A 302 -1.63 23.73 -10.87
N GLN A 303 -0.83 22.80 -11.37
CA GLN A 303 -1.03 22.15 -12.66
C GLN A 303 -1.24 20.64 -12.51
N TYR A 304 -2.40 20.15 -12.96
CA TYR A 304 -2.70 18.73 -12.98
C TYR A 304 -3.78 18.39 -14.02
N GLU A 305 -3.34 17.96 -15.21
CA GLU A 305 -4.25 17.70 -16.35
C GLU A 305 -5.23 16.54 -16.13
N ASN A 306 -4.93 15.66 -15.17
CA ASN A 306 -5.74 14.50 -14.81
C ASN A 306 -6.85 14.80 -13.80
N PHE A 307 -6.99 16.06 -13.36
CA PHE A 307 -7.96 16.44 -12.33
C PHE A 307 -9.40 16.07 -12.71
N PHE A 308 -9.89 16.57 -13.84
CA PHE A 308 -11.25 16.30 -14.32
C PHE A 308 -11.45 14.86 -14.82
N ASN A 309 -10.39 14.06 -14.94
CA ASN A 309 -10.54 12.65 -15.30
C ASN A 309 -10.97 11.82 -14.09
N TYR A 310 -10.47 12.14 -12.90
CA TYR A 310 -10.52 11.24 -11.74
C TYR A 310 -11.03 11.84 -10.42
N VAL A 311 -11.13 13.17 -10.26
CA VAL A 311 -11.64 13.79 -9.03
C VAL A 311 -13.15 13.99 -9.12
N THR A 312 -13.95 13.18 -8.45
CA THR A 312 -15.43 13.23 -8.45
C THR A 312 -16.03 13.63 -7.10
N ASN A 313 -15.22 13.71 -6.03
CA ASN A 313 -15.67 14.11 -4.70
C ASN A 313 -16.12 15.59 -4.68
N ILE A 314 -17.35 15.85 -4.24
CA ILE A 314 -17.98 17.18 -4.27
C ILE A 314 -17.21 18.18 -3.42
N ASP A 315 -16.88 17.83 -2.18
CA ASP A 315 -16.18 18.72 -1.25
C ASP A 315 -14.83 19.17 -1.84
N MET A 316 -14.09 18.27 -2.47
CA MET A 316 -12.85 18.62 -3.16
C MET A 316 -13.08 19.53 -4.38
N LEU A 317 -14.12 19.28 -5.17
CA LEU A 317 -14.44 20.11 -6.34
C LEU A 317 -14.84 21.53 -5.92
N GLU A 318 -15.60 21.68 -4.84
CA GLU A 318 -15.99 22.97 -4.26
C GLU A 318 -14.76 23.77 -3.82
N GLU A 319 -13.81 23.13 -3.12
CA GLU A 319 -12.56 23.76 -2.70
C GLU A 319 -11.73 24.26 -3.90
N PHE A 320 -11.59 23.43 -4.95
CA PHE A 320 -10.88 23.85 -6.17
C PHE A 320 -11.61 24.96 -6.94
N ALA A 321 -12.95 25.00 -6.89
CA ALA A 321 -13.71 26.12 -7.43
C ALA A 321 -13.49 27.41 -6.63
N TYR A 322 -13.46 27.31 -5.29
CA TYR A 322 -13.20 28.42 -4.38
C TYR A 322 -11.82 29.05 -4.61
N LEU A 323 -10.75 28.24 -4.75
CA LEU A 323 -9.38 28.72 -4.99
C LEU A 323 -9.24 29.69 -6.16
N ARG A 324 -10.09 29.57 -7.19
CA ARG A 324 -10.05 30.45 -8.38
C ARG A 324 -10.72 31.81 -8.15
N THR A 325 -11.52 31.94 -7.10
CA THR A 325 -12.22 33.18 -6.75
C THR A 325 -11.25 34.22 -6.17
N THR A 326 -11.70 35.46 -6.04
CA THR A 326 -10.92 36.51 -5.36
C THR A 326 -10.74 36.25 -3.87
N GLU A 327 -11.72 35.59 -3.23
CA GLU A 327 -11.68 35.26 -1.81
C GLU A 327 -10.76 34.05 -1.54
N GLY A 328 -10.74 33.07 -2.44
CA GLY A 328 -9.85 31.92 -2.40
C GLY A 328 -8.41 32.17 -2.86
N GLY A 329 -8.00 33.43 -3.04
CA GLY A 329 -6.61 33.79 -3.37
C GLY A 329 -6.29 33.88 -4.86
N LYS A 330 -7.27 33.66 -5.75
CA LYS A 330 -7.12 33.78 -7.22
C LYS A 330 -5.98 32.91 -7.75
N ILE A 331 -5.90 31.69 -7.24
CA ILE A 331 -4.86 30.71 -7.59
C ILE A 331 -4.93 30.38 -9.08
N HIS A 332 -3.76 30.27 -9.73
CA HIS A 332 -3.66 29.89 -11.13
C HIS A 332 -3.76 28.38 -11.29
N LEU A 333 -4.90 27.88 -11.76
CA LEU A 333 -5.19 26.45 -11.89
C LEU A 333 -5.13 26.01 -13.36
N GLU A 334 -4.23 25.09 -13.69
CA GLU A 334 -4.10 24.44 -15.00
C GLU A 334 -4.56 22.98 -14.90
N LEU A 335 -5.88 22.78 -14.96
CA LEU A 335 -6.53 21.48 -14.74
C LEU A 335 -7.04 20.82 -16.03
N LEU A 336 -7.06 21.56 -17.14
CA LEU A 336 -7.48 21.06 -18.44
C LEU A 336 -6.23 20.85 -19.32
N PRO A 337 -6.17 19.76 -20.10
CA PRO A 337 -5.05 19.51 -21.00
C PRO A 337 -4.88 20.64 -22.01
N ASN A 338 -3.63 20.97 -22.35
CA ASN A 338 -3.23 21.96 -23.35
C ASN A 338 -3.53 23.44 -23.04
N GLN A 339 -3.90 23.81 -21.80
CA GLN A 339 -4.10 25.23 -21.45
C GLN A 339 -2.81 26.06 -21.56
N GLY A 340 -1.65 25.48 -21.24
CA GLY A 340 -0.35 26.18 -21.31
C GLY A 340 0.10 26.55 -22.74
N LEU A 341 -0.33 25.79 -23.76
CA LEU A 341 -0.04 26.08 -25.18
C LEU A 341 -0.90 27.22 -25.73
N LEU A 342 -2.16 27.28 -25.32
CA LEU A 342 -3.10 28.36 -25.69
C LEU A 342 -2.69 29.70 -25.09
N ILE A 343 -2.12 29.71 -23.88
CA ILE A 343 -1.71 30.96 -23.21
C ILE A 343 -0.39 31.50 -23.77
N LYS A 344 0.55 30.65 -24.20
CA LYS A 344 1.86 31.09 -24.73
C LYS A 344 1.82 31.64 -26.16
N HIS A 345 0.85 31.22 -26.98
CA HIS A 345 0.80 31.60 -28.40
C HIS A 345 -0.19 32.72 -28.75
N HIS A 346 -1.00 33.22 -27.80
CA HIS A 346 -2.02 34.21 -28.12
C HIS A 346 -1.83 35.54 -27.40
N THR A 347 -1.54 36.57 -28.19
CA THR A 347 -1.63 37.98 -27.82
C THR A 347 -2.95 38.25 -27.10
N VAL A 348 -2.86 38.85 -25.90
CA VAL A 348 -3.97 39.17 -25.00
C VAL A 348 -5.04 40.00 -25.74
N THR A 349 -6.09 39.33 -26.20
CA THR A 349 -7.32 39.98 -26.69
C THR A 349 -8.46 39.72 -25.69
N ARG A 350 -9.25 40.76 -25.41
CA ARG A 350 -10.27 40.85 -24.34
C ARG A 350 -11.39 39.78 -24.35
N GLY A 351 -11.39 38.83 -25.29
CA GLY A 351 -12.39 37.75 -25.40
C GLY A 351 -11.94 36.36 -24.94
N ILE A 352 -10.64 36.06 -24.94
CA ILE A 352 -10.11 34.70 -24.72
C ILE A 352 -10.23 34.28 -23.26
N THR A 353 -10.06 35.21 -22.32
CA THR A 353 -10.17 34.94 -20.87
C THR A 353 -11.58 34.61 -20.42
N LYS A 354 -12.62 35.01 -21.17
CA LYS A 354 -14.00 34.58 -20.92
C LYS A 354 -14.20 33.11 -21.29
N GLY A 355 -13.62 32.65 -22.42
CA GLY A 355 -13.66 31.25 -22.83
C GLY A 355 -13.04 30.32 -21.77
N VAL A 356 -11.85 30.65 -21.27
CA VAL A 356 -11.16 29.81 -20.26
C VAL A 356 -11.89 29.76 -18.90
N LYS A 357 -12.69 30.78 -18.57
CA LYS A 357 -13.55 30.74 -17.37
C LYS A 357 -14.77 29.86 -17.60
N GLU A 358 -15.37 29.96 -18.78
CA GLU A 358 -16.55 29.17 -19.14
C GLU A 358 -16.22 27.68 -19.32
N ASP A 359 -15.09 27.36 -19.96
CA ASP A 359 -14.63 25.99 -20.14
C ASP A 359 -14.42 25.27 -18.81
N PHE A 360 -13.87 25.98 -17.82
CA PHE A 360 -13.70 25.44 -16.48
C PHE A 360 -15.03 25.27 -15.74
N ARG A 361 -15.96 26.23 -15.86
CA ARG A 361 -17.30 26.11 -15.27
C ARG A 361 -18.01 24.89 -15.84
N LEU A 362 -17.97 24.72 -17.15
CA LEU A 362 -18.54 23.54 -17.83
C LEU A 362 -17.83 22.25 -17.44
N ALA A 363 -16.50 22.26 -17.29
CA ALA A 363 -15.75 21.09 -16.82
C ALA A 363 -16.13 20.72 -15.37
N MET A 364 -16.28 21.69 -14.48
CA MET A 364 -16.76 21.50 -13.12
C MET A 364 -18.18 20.92 -13.09
N GLU A 365 -19.11 21.48 -13.86
CA GLU A 365 -20.50 20.98 -13.93
C GLU A 365 -20.57 19.53 -14.43
N ARG A 366 -19.77 19.21 -15.47
CA ARG A 366 -19.62 17.83 -15.96
C ARG A 366 -19.00 16.91 -14.93
N GLN A 367 -18.13 17.42 -14.06
CA GLN A 367 -17.49 16.59 -13.04
C GLN A 367 -18.40 16.35 -11.84
N VAL A 368 -19.18 17.36 -11.45
CA VAL A 368 -20.22 17.23 -10.42
C VAL A 368 -21.28 16.21 -10.83
N SER A 369 -21.66 16.14 -12.12
CA SER A 369 -22.61 15.12 -12.58
C SER A 369 -22.09 13.68 -12.47
N ARG A 370 -20.77 13.50 -12.28
CA ARG A 370 -20.10 12.20 -12.07
C ARG A 370 -19.93 11.85 -10.59
N CYS A 371 -20.45 12.65 -9.65
CA CYS A 371 -20.28 12.40 -8.21
C CYS A 371 -20.85 11.05 -7.73
N ALA A 372 -21.80 10.47 -8.47
CA ALA A 372 -22.39 9.17 -8.20
C ALA A 372 -21.65 7.99 -8.88
N GLU A 373 -20.56 8.24 -9.61
CA GLU A 373 -19.72 7.17 -10.14
C GLU A 373 -19.12 6.33 -9.00
N ASN A 374 -19.07 5.02 -9.18
CA ASN A 374 -18.41 4.13 -8.21
C ASN A 374 -16.93 4.49 -8.10
N LEU A 375 -16.54 5.03 -6.93
CA LEU A 375 -15.18 5.54 -6.70
C LEU A 375 -14.11 4.47 -6.92
N MET A 376 -14.36 3.22 -6.53
CA MET A 376 -13.41 2.14 -6.75
C MET A 376 -13.16 1.94 -8.25
N VAL A 377 -14.20 1.98 -9.10
CA VAL A 377 -14.05 1.90 -10.56
C VAL A 377 -13.22 3.08 -11.09
N VAL A 378 -13.47 4.31 -10.59
CA VAL A 378 -12.71 5.50 -11.00
C VAL A 378 -11.22 5.36 -10.64
N LEU A 379 -10.91 4.95 -9.40
CA LEU A 379 -9.54 4.77 -8.93
C LEU A 379 -8.84 3.57 -9.59
N HIS A 380 -9.57 2.51 -9.93
CA HIS A 380 -9.03 1.41 -10.74
C HIS A 380 -8.59 1.92 -12.11
N ARG A 381 -9.47 2.65 -12.80
CA ARG A 381 -9.18 3.23 -14.11
C ARG A 381 -7.98 4.17 -14.05
N PHE A 382 -7.87 4.97 -12.99
CA PHE A 382 -6.69 5.80 -12.73
C PHE A 382 -5.41 4.96 -12.67
N CYS A 383 -5.39 3.87 -11.90
CA CYS A 383 -4.22 2.98 -11.85
C CYS A 383 -3.86 2.37 -13.22
N ILE A 384 -4.86 1.90 -13.98
CA ILE A 384 -4.62 1.23 -15.27
C ILE A 384 -4.18 2.21 -16.35
N ASN A 385 -4.90 3.33 -16.52
CA ASN A 385 -4.65 4.27 -17.61
C ASN A 385 -3.40 5.10 -17.37
N GLU A 386 -3.13 5.48 -16.12
CA GLU A 386 -2.01 6.35 -15.77
C GLU A 386 -0.75 5.58 -15.34
N LYS A 387 -0.70 4.25 -15.54
CA LYS A 387 0.40 3.36 -15.07
C LYS A 387 1.79 3.93 -15.34
N ILE A 388 2.03 4.44 -16.55
CA ILE A 388 3.34 4.98 -16.94
C ILE A 388 3.68 6.25 -16.14
N ILE A 389 2.73 7.20 -16.07
CA ILE A 389 2.92 8.49 -15.40
C ILE A 389 3.07 8.30 -13.89
N LEU A 390 2.30 7.37 -13.31
CA LEU A 390 2.40 7.00 -11.89
C LEU A 390 3.81 6.49 -11.53
N LEU A 391 4.40 5.64 -12.38
CA LEU A 391 5.75 5.12 -12.17
C LEU A 391 6.84 6.17 -12.38
N GLN A 392 6.69 7.04 -13.39
CA GLN A 392 7.61 8.15 -13.64
C GLN A 392 7.60 9.18 -12.50
N THR A 393 6.45 9.35 -11.85
CA THR A 393 6.33 10.21 -10.67
C THR A 393 7.00 9.61 -9.43
N LEU A 394 7.63 8.43 -9.49
CA LEU A 394 8.39 7.85 -8.38
C LEU A 394 9.86 7.55 -8.74
N THR A 395 10.32 8.00 -9.91
CA THR A 395 11.74 8.12 -10.28
C THR A 395 12.28 9.48 -9.88
#